data_AF-A0A4Q1KNG2-F1
#
_entry.id   AF-A0A4Q1KNG2-F1
#
_cell.length_a   1.000
_cell.length_b   1.000
_cell.length_c   1.000
_cell.angle_alpha   90.00
_cell.angle_beta   90.00
_cell.angle_gamma   90.00
#
_symmetry.space_group_name_H-M   'P 1'
#
loop_
_entity.id
_entity.type
_entity.pdbx_description
1 polymer ?
#
loop_
_entity_poly.entity_id
_entity_poly.type
_entity_poly.pdbx_seq_one_letter_code
_entity_poly.pdbx_strand_id
1 'polypeptide(L)'
;MTDDILLNGSHSIRPCPFAERRRDETLHDFLLRRHQEMGDEITTFEAITRRQAAIIWDEREARIAHECSLLVSQAWIAAVVAGLFGIFRPDDWLGLVIAVAVASMIGGICLIRLPSALRRALDRIRGWRRK
;
A
#
# COMPACT_ATOMS: atom_id res chain seq x y z
N MET A 1 -17.33 -5.07 -5.16
CA MET A 1 -17.15 -6.44 -5.68
C MET A 1 -16.35 -6.25 -6.97
N THR A 2 -15.09 -6.68 -6.92
CA THR A 2 -14.14 -6.88 -8.04
C THR A 2 -13.97 -5.73 -9.04
N ASP A 3 -13.04 -4.82 -8.75
CA ASP A 3 -12.35 -4.05 -9.79
C ASP A 3 -11.39 -4.99 -10.51
N ASP A 4 -11.83 -5.52 -11.64
CA ASP A 4 -10.98 -6.19 -12.62
C ASP A 4 -10.08 -5.12 -13.27
N ILE A 5 -8.96 -4.80 -12.62
CA ILE A 5 -7.80 -4.22 -13.29
C ILE A 5 -7.22 -5.35 -14.13
N LEU A 6 -7.88 -5.63 -15.25
CA LEU A 6 -7.30 -6.39 -16.34
C LEU A 6 -6.01 -5.67 -16.71
N LEU A 7 -4.91 -6.33 -16.35
CA LEU A 7 -3.56 -6.14 -16.85
C LEU A 7 -3.63 -6.23 -18.38
N ASN A 8 -4.11 -5.19 -19.04
CA ASN A 8 -4.05 -5.03 -20.48
C ASN A 8 -2.62 -4.59 -20.84
N GLY A 9 -1.67 -5.46 -20.49
CA GLY A 9 -0.34 -5.44 -21.04
C GLY A 9 -0.49 -5.83 -22.49
N SER A 10 -0.62 -4.83 -23.37
CA SER A 10 -0.45 -4.99 -24.80
C SER A 10 0.90 -5.68 -25.03
N HIS A 11 0.88 -7.00 -25.19
CA HIS A 11 2.00 -7.77 -25.70
C HIS A 11 2.14 -7.42 -27.19
N SER A 12 2.61 -6.21 -27.45
CA SER A 12 3.29 -5.93 -28.70
C SER A 12 4.48 -6.87 -28.71
N ILE A 13 4.39 -7.93 -29.51
CA ILE A 13 5.55 -8.74 -29.90
C ILE A 13 6.40 -7.81 -30.75
N ARG A 14 7.14 -6.90 -30.11
CA ARG A 14 8.20 -6.16 -30.77
C ARG A 14 9.23 -7.22 -31.14
N PRO A 15 9.58 -7.39 -32.42
CA PRO A 15 10.73 -8.21 -32.78
C PRO A 15 11.90 -7.67 -31.96
N CYS A 16 12.53 -8.53 -31.16
CA CYS A 16 13.66 -8.14 -30.33
C CYS A 16 14.73 -7.60 -31.29
N PRO A 17 15.05 -6.29 -31.29
CA PRO A 17 16.00 -5.71 -32.24
C PRO A 17 17.41 -6.28 -32.05
N PHE A 18 17.61 -7.03 -30.97
CA PHE A 18 18.84 -7.69 -30.58
C PHE A 18 18.93 -9.15 -31.07
N ALA A 19 17.83 -9.78 -31.51
CA ALA A 19 17.82 -11.18 -31.98
C ALA A 19 18.47 -11.37 -33.36
N GLU A 20 18.67 -10.28 -34.10
CA GLU A 20 19.18 -10.32 -35.45
C GLU A 20 20.72 -10.27 -35.47
N ARG A 21 21.31 -11.34 -35.99
CA ARG A 21 22.74 -11.38 -36.30
C ARG A 21 22.99 -10.55 -37.54
N ARG A 22 23.97 -9.64 -37.49
CA ARG A 22 24.32 -8.84 -38.67
C ARG A 22 25.06 -9.71 -39.69
N ARG A 23 24.88 -9.42 -40.98
CA ARG A 23 25.45 -10.27 -42.06
C ARG A 23 26.98 -10.25 -42.11
N ASP A 24 27.58 -9.22 -41.54
CA ASP A 24 29.01 -8.91 -41.46
C ASP A 24 29.67 -9.37 -40.13
N GLU A 25 28.88 -9.91 -39.21
CA GLU A 25 29.31 -10.27 -37.86
C GLU A 25 29.69 -11.76 -37.75
N THR A 26 30.87 -12.04 -37.17
CA THR A 26 31.25 -13.43 -36.85
C THR A 26 30.39 -13.97 -35.71
N LEU A 27 30.24 -15.30 -35.62
CA LEU A 27 29.45 -15.90 -34.54
C LEU A 27 30.02 -15.55 -33.15
N HIS A 28 31.34 -15.42 -33.04
CA HIS A 28 32.01 -15.08 -31.79
C HIS A 28 31.68 -13.65 -31.36
N ASP A 29 31.75 -12.70 -32.29
CA ASP A 29 31.43 -11.28 -32.03
C ASP A 29 29.97 -11.11 -31.63
N PHE A 30 29.06 -11.88 -32.25
CA PHE A 30 27.66 -11.93 -31.86
C PHE A 30 27.46 -12.38 -30.42
N LEU A 31 28.08 -13.50 -30.02
CA LEU A 31 27.93 -14.01 -28.66
C LEU A 31 28.54 -13.05 -27.61
N LEU A 32 29.67 -12.42 -27.92
CA LEU A 32 30.30 -11.41 -27.06
C LEU A 32 29.42 -10.18 -26.87
N ARG A 33 28.92 -9.60 -27.97
CA ARG A 33 28.00 -8.46 -27.93
C ARG A 33 26.75 -8.80 -27.13
N ARG A 34 26.17 -9.98 -27.35
CA ARG A 34 24.97 -10.44 -26.63
C ARG A 34 25.20 -10.63 -25.14
N HIS A 35 26.35 -11.16 -24.75
CA HIS A 35 26.69 -11.31 -23.34
C HIS A 35 26.80 -9.95 -22.64
N GLN A 36 27.38 -8.95 -23.31
CA GLN A 36 27.48 -7.58 -22.79
C GLN A 36 26.11 -6.90 -22.70
N GLU A 37 25.32 -6.92 -23.78
CA GLU A 37 23.97 -6.34 -23.82
C GLU A 37 23.05 -6.96 -22.75
N MET A 38 23.11 -8.29 -22.57
CA MET A 38 22.33 -8.97 -21.53
C MET A 38 22.82 -8.61 -20.13
N GLY A 39 24.14 -8.45 -19.94
CA GLY A 39 24.71 -7.96 -18.68
C GLY A 39 24.20 -6.56 -18.34
N ASP A 40 24.19 -5.66 -19.30
CA ASP A 40 23.69 -4.29 -19.13
C ASP A 40 22.20 -4.30 -18.78
N GLU A 41 21.37 -5.06 -19.50
CA GLU A 41 19.95 -5.21 -19.17
C GLU A 41 19.73 -5.76 -17.75
N ILE A 42 20.49 -6.79 -17.33
CA ILE A 42 20.40 -7.34 -15.98
C ILE A 42 20.72 -6.27 -14.92
N THR A 43 21.75 -5.45 -15.13
CA THR A 43 22.09 -4.38 -14.18
C THR A 43 20.99 -3.31 -14.12
N THR A 44 20.35 -2.99 -15.25
CA THR A 44 19.22 -2.05 -15.26
C THR A 44 18.00 -2.62 -14.54
N PHE A 45 17.68 -3.90 -14.76
CA PHE A 45 16.61 -4.57 -14.04
C PHE A 45 16.89 -4.62 -12.54
N GLU A 46 18.11 -4.96 -12.14
CA GLU A 46 18.50 -4.98 -10.73
C GLU A 46 18.35 -3.61 -10.07
N ALA A 47 18.73 -2.53 -10.77
CA ALA A 47 18.53 -1.17 -10.28
C ALA A 47 17.03 -0.81 -10.14
N ILE A 48 16.19 -1.23 -11.09
CA ILE A 48 14.73 -1.03 -11.03
C ILE A 48 14.13 -1.85 -9.88
N THR A 49 14.50 -3.12 -9.74
CA THR A 49 14.01 -4.01 -8.68
C THR A 49 14.42 -3.51 -7.31
N ARG A 50 15.66 -3.02 -7.12
CA ARG A 50 16.09 -2.42 -5.86
C ARG A 50 15.26 -1.19 -5.50
N ARG A 51 14.94 -0.34 -6.47
CA ARG A 51 14.06 0.83 -6.26
C ARG A 51 12.64 0.40 -5.92
N GLN A 52 12.08 -0.60 -6.61
CA GLN A 52 10.76 -1.13 -6.32
C GLN A 52 10.70 -1.79 -4.93
N ALA A 53 11.73 -2.56 -4.55
CA ALA A 53 11.81 -3.18 -3.23
C ALA A 53 11.83 -2.13 -2.10
N ALA A 54 12.57 -1.03 -2.28
CA ALA A 54 12.58 0.07 -1.32
C ALA A 54 11.21 0.75 -1.20
N ILE A 55 10.53 1.01 -2.32
CA ILE A 55 9.18 1.61 -2.33
C ILE A 55 8.16 0.69 -1.66
N ILE A 56 8.19 -0.61 -1.97
CA ILE A 56 7.28 -1.60 -1.39
C ILE A 56 7.53 -1.75 0.13
N TRP A 57 8.79 -1.70 0.56
CA TRP A 57 9.12 -1.76 1.98
C TRP A 57 8.56 -0.57 2.75
N ASP A 58 8.75 0.64 2.22
CA ASP A 58 8.26 1.89 2.83
C ASP A 58 6.73 1.94 2.87
N GLU A 59 6.05 1.52 1.80
CA GLU A 59 4.58 1.40 1.77
C GLU A 59 4.05 0.37 2.78
N ARG A 60 4.77 -0.74 2.96
CA ARG A 60 4.37 -1.80 3.89
C ARG A 60 4.53 -1.35 5.34
N GLU A 61 5.61 -0.65 5.67
CA GLU A 61 5.86 -0.12 7.00
C GLU A 61 4.85 0.96 7.38
N ALA A 62 4.54 1.87 6.45
CA ALA A 62 3.49 2.87 6.63
C ALA A 62 2.09 2.25 6.82
N ARG A 63 1.78 1.17 6.09
CA ARG A 63 0.51 0.44 6.23
C ARG A 63 0.40 -0.26 7.58
N ILE A 64 1.46 -0.95 8.03
CA ILE A 64 1.49 -1.61 9.34
C ILE A 64 1.32 -0.58 10.47
N ALA A 65 2.06 0.53 10.42
CA ALA A 65 1.93 1.59 11.42
C ALA A 65 0.50 2.16 11.47
N HIS A 66 -0.14 2.31 10.32
CA HIS A 66 -1.53 2.75 10.25
C HIS A 66 -2.51 1.73 10.84
N GLU A 67 -2.38 0.45 10.49
CA GLU A 67 -3.21 -0.63 11.03
C GLU A 67 -3.05 -0.77 12.56
N CYS A 68 -1.81 -0.72 13.06
CA CYS A 68 -1.54 -0.71 14.51
C CYS A 68 -2.16 0.51 15.21
N SER A 69 -2.08 1.71 14.62
CA SER A 69 -2.67 2.91 15.20
C SER A 69 -4.21 2.83 15.29
N LEU A 70 -4.85 2.18 14.31
CA LEU A 70 -6.29 1.92 14.31
C LEU A 70 -6.69 0.92 15.39
N LEU A 71 -5.93 -0.17 15.55
CA LEU A 71 -6.18 -1.16 16.59
C LEU A 71 -6.03 -0.58 18.00
N VAL A 72 -4.98 0.21 18.24
CA VAL A 72 -4.75 0.86 19.54
C VAL A 72 -5.87 1.85 19.88
N SER A 73 -6.30 2.67 18.91
CA SER A 73 -7.40 3.62 19.14
C SER A 73 -8.73 2.92 19.37
N GLN A 74 -9.01 1.82 18.68
CA GLN A 74 -10.21 1.01 18.91
C GLN A 74 -10.20 0.33 20.29
N ALA A 75 -9.06 -0.20 20.73
CA ALA A 75 -8.89 -0.77 22.06
C ALA A 75 -9.12 0.25 23.18
N TRP A 76 -8.64 1.49 22.99
CA TRP A 76 -8.88 2.59 23.92
C TRP A 76 -10.36 2.96 24.04
N ILE A 77 -11.09 3.02 22.91
CA ILE A 77 -12.53 3.28 22.91
C ILE A 77 -13.28 2.19 23.69
N ALA A 78 -12.94 0.92 23.45
CA ALA A 78 -13.53 -0.21 24.16
C ALA A 78 -13.26 -0.15 25.68
N ALA A 79 -12.03 0.18 26.08
CA ALA A 79 -11.64 0.30 27.49
C ALA A 79 -12.39 1.43 28.21
N VAL A 80 -12.51 2.60 27.58
CA VAL A 80 -13.26 3.75 28.14
C VAL A 80 -14.74 3.41 28.30
N VAL A 81 -15.34 2.77 27.30
CA VAL A 81 -16.75 2.37 27.34
C VAL A 81 -16.99 1.30 28.40
N ALA A 82 -16.11 0.31 28.50
CA ALA A 82 -16.20 -0.71 29.55
C ALA A 82 -16.06 -0.11 30.96
N GLY A 83 -15.12 0.83 31.14
CA GLY A 83 -14.93 1.53 32.42
C GLY A 83 -16.13 2.38 32.82
N LEU A 84 -16.67 3.17 31.90
CA LEU A 84 -17.88 3.97 32.14
C LEU A 84 -19.08 3.08 32.47
N PHE A 85 -19.32 2.04 31.68
CA PHE A 85 -20.47 1.17 31.87
C PHE A 85 -20.36 0.37 33.19
N GLY A 86 -19.15 -0.08 33.56
CA GLY A 86 -18.91 -0.74 34.85
C GLY A 86 -19.16 0.17 36.07
N ILE A 87 -18.93 1.48 35.94
CA ILE A 87 -19.24 2.46 37.00
C ILE A 87 -20.76 2.70 37.12
N PHE A 88 -21.47 2.79 35.99
CA PHE A 88 -22.90 3.12 35.98
C PHE A 88 -23.84 1.92 36.13
N ARG A 89 -23.42 0.72 35.70
CA ARG A 89 -24.21 -0.52 35.74
C ARG A 89 -23.32 -1.76 35.93
N PRO A 90 -22.89 -2.04 37.18
CA PRO A 90 -21.98 -3.15 37.48
C PRO A 90 -22.59 -4.55 37.25
N ASP A 91 -23.92 -4.70 37.33
CA ASP A 91 -24.60 -6.01 37.22
C ASP A 91 -25.07 -6.38 35.80
N ASP A 92 -24.96 -5.48 34.82
CA ASP A 92 -25.48 -5.66 33.46
C ASP A 92 -24.36 -6.00 32.45
N TRP A 93 -23.84 -7.23 32.56
CA TRP A 93 -22.79 -7.76 31.68
C TRP A 93 -23.22 -7.84 30.21
N LEU A 94 -24.50 -8.05 29.94
CA LEU A 94 -25.03 -8.20 28.59
C LEU A 94 -25.14 -6.82 27.90
N GLY A 95 -25.58 -5.81 28.65
CA GLY A 95 -25.55 -4.40 28.22
C GLY A 95 -24.13 -3.88 27.98
N LEU A 96 -23.16 -4.29 28.81
CA LEU A 96 -21.74 -3.95 28.63
C LEU A 96 -21.21 -4.46 27.28
N VAL A 97 -21.43 -5.73 26.95
CA VAL A 97 -20.96 -6.33 25.70
C VAL A 97 -21.56 -5.63 24.48
N ILE A 98 -22.87 -5.33 24.53
CA ILE A 98 -23.55 -4.61 23.45
C ILE A 98 -23.01 -3.17 23.32
N ALA A 99 -22.81 -2.46 24.43
CA ALA A 99 -22.27 -1.10 24.43
C ALA A 99 -20.85 -1.05 23.84
N VAL A 100 -19.98 -1.98 24.24
CA VAL A 100 -18.62 -2.10 23.70
C VAL A 100 -18.65 -2.44 22.21
N ALA A 101 -19.52 -3.36 21.78
CA ALA A 101 -19.65 -3.72 20.37
C ALA A 101 -20.11 -2.53 19.51
N VAL A 102 -21.14 -1.79 19.96
CA VAL A 102 -21.66 -0.61 19.26
C VAL A 102 -20.61 0.51 19.22
N ALA A 103 -19.94 0.79 20.34
CA ALA A 103 -18.90 1.82 20.40
C ALA A 103 -17.69 1.47 19.54
N SER A 104 -17.29 0.19 19.51
CA SER A 104 -16.25 -0.31 18.61
C SER A 104 -16.65 -0.16 17.14
N MET A 105 -17.91 -0.46 16.80
CA MET A 105 -18.41 -0.32 15.43
C MET A 105 -18.45 1.15 14.97
N ILE A 106 -18.97 2.05 15.82
CA ILE A 106 -19.00 3.50 15.55
C ILE A 106 -17.58 4.06 15.50
N GLY A 107 -16.73 3.69 16.47
CA GLY A 107 -15.33 4.08 16.54
C GLY A 107 -14.56 3.67 15.30
N GLY A 108 -14.73 2.43 14.83
CA GLY A 108 -14.11 1.93 13.60
C GLY A 108 -14.57 2.70 12.36
N ILE A 109 -15.88 2.95 12.21
CA ILE A 109 -16.41 3.74 11.07
C ILE A 109 -15.86 5.17 11.09
N CYS A 110 -15.81 5.81 12.27
CA CYS A 110 -15.24 7.14 12.44
C CYS A 110 -13.75 7.15 12.11
N LEU A 111 -12.96 6.21 12.64
CA LEU A 111 -11.50 6.15 12.43
C LEU A 111 -11.10 5.84 10.98
N ILE A 112 -11.92 5.11 10.23
CA ILE A 112 -11.68 4.86 8.80
C ILE A 112 -12.05 6.08 7.95
N ARG A 113 -13.14 6.79 8.29
CA ARG A 113 -13.64 7.94 7.51
C ARG A 113 -12.92 9.25 7.84
N LEU A 114 -12.57 9.50 9.10
CA LEU A 114 -11.95 10.74 9.56
C LEU A 114 -10.65 11.08 8.82
N PRO A 115 -9.69 10.16 8.65
CA PRO A 115 -8.41 10.47 8.01
C PRO A 115 -8.60 10.95 6.58
N SER A 116 -9.54 10.35 5.83
CA SER A 116 -9.83 10.76 4.45
C SER A 116 -10.49 12.14 4.35
N ALA A 117 -11.38 12.48 5.28
CA ALA A 117 -12.06 13.77 5.33
C ALA A 117 -11.12 14.88 5.85
N LEU A 118 -10.34 14.61 6.89
CA LEU A 118 -9.33 15.53 7.43
C LEU A 118 -8.21 15.79 6.43
N ARG A 119 -7.72 14.77 5.73
CA ARG A 119 -6.66 14.95 4.72
C ARG A 119 -7.14 15.82 3.56
N ARG A 120 -8.36 15.60 3.05
CA ARG A 120 -8.98 16.47 2.04
C ARG A 120 -9.21 17.90 2.53
N ALA A 121 -9.59 18.09 3.79
CA ALA A 121 -9.78 19.41 4.38
C ALA A 121 -8.44 20.15 4.57
N LEU A 122 -7.41 19.45 5.04
CA LEU A 122 -6.06 19.98 5.22
C LEU A 122 -5.41 20.33 3.87
N ASP A 123 -5.60 19.52 2.83
CA ASP A 123 -5.10 19.81 1.49
C ASP A 123 -5.75 21.07 0.90
N ARG A 124 -7.05 21.31 1.16
CA ARG A 124 -7.70 22.58 0.80
C ARG A 124 -7.07 23.77 1.51
N ILE A 125 -6.87 23.67 2.84
CA ILE A 125 -6.27 24.76 3.63
C ILE A 125 -4.84 25.04 3.18
N ARG A 126 -4.07 24.00 2.84
CA ARG A 126 -2.71 24.13 2.33
C ARG A 126 -2.66 24.75 0.94
N GLY A 127 -3.65 24.45 0.09
CA GLY A 127 -3.85 25.10 -1.20
C GLY A 127 -4.19 26.59 -1.11
N TRP A 128 -4.86 27.01 -0.03
CA TRP A 128 -5.14 28.43 0.24
C TRP A 128 -3.92 29.20 0.73
N ARG A 129 -2.96 28.53 1.38
CA ARG A 129 -1.74 29.16 1.91
C ARG A 129 -0.60 29.28 0.88
N ARG A 130 -0.73 28.64 -0.28
CA ARG A 130 0.27 28.68 -1.38
C ARG A 130 -0.13 29.63 -2.52
N LYS A 131 -1.24 30.35 -2.40
CA LYS A 131 -1.60 31.52 -3.22
C LYS A 131 -1.36 32.78 -2.41
#